data_AF-A0A392RFM4-F1
#
_entry.id   AF-A0A392RFM4-F1
#
_cell.length_a   1.000
_cell.length_b   1.000
_cell.length_c   1.000
_cell.angle_alpha   90.00
_cell.angle_beta   90.00
_cell.angle_gamma   90.00
#
_symmetry.space_group_name_H-M   'P 1'
#
loop_
_entity.id
_entity.type
_entity.pdbx_description
1 polymer ?
#
loop_
_entity_poly.entity_id
_entity_poly.type
_entity_poly.pdbx_seq_one_letter_code
_entity_poly.pdbx_strand_id
1 'polypeptide(L)'
;VSGHLEPWHKLDNKVVFVTGASSGLGRDLCLDLAKAGCRIIAAARRLDRLHSLCHQINTLYGTVRAVAVELDVSADASTINKSVQKAWDAFGHIDTLINNAGIRGIIKIIFILANYFSIFSKLPNSSIVAGQ
;
A
#
# COMPACT_ATOMS: atom_id res chain seq x y z
N VAL A 1 -17.53 -17.97 -13.72
CA VAL A 1 -18.10 -16.61 -13.78
C VAL A 1 -16.97 -15.69 -14.23
N SER A 2 -16.77 -15.56 -15.54
CA SER A 2 -15.79 -14.61 -16.10
C SER A 2 -16.42 -13.22 -16.08
N GLY A 3 -15.81 -12.28 -15.37
CA GLY A 3 -16.29 -10.90 -15.34
C GLY A 3 -15.20 -9.96 -14.84
N HIS A 4 -14.50 -9.32 -15.79
CA HIS A 4 -13.63 -8.16 -15.59
C HIS A 4 -12.51 -8.25 -14.55
N LEU A 5 -11.42 -8.96 -14.90
CA LEU A 5 -10.11 -8.51 -14.43
C LEU A 5 -9.72 -7.30 -15.27
N GLU A 6 -9.47 -6.16 -14.62
CA GLU A 6 -8.84 -5.01 -15.28
C GLU A 6 -7.55 -5.49 -15.96
N PRO A 7 -7.28 -5.09 -17.21
CA PRO A 7 -6.03 -5.46 -17.84
C PRO A 7 -4.85 -4.93 -17.02
N TRP A 8 -3.88 -5.80 -16.74
CA TRP A 8 -2.68 -5.50 -15.93
C TRP A 8 -1.85 -4.29 -16.40
N HIS A 9 -2.15 -3.75 -17.59
CA HIS A 9 -1.52 -2.56 -18.17
C HIS A 9 -2.24 -1.24 -17.85
N LYS A 10 -3.36 -1.24 -17.12
CA LYS A 10 -4.08 -0.02 -16.69
C LYS A 10 -4.00 0.18 -15.18
N LEU A 11 -2.84 0.62 -14.71
CA LEU A 11 -2.61 0.93 -13.29
C LEU A 11 -2.62 2.44 -13.00
N ASP A 12 -2.87 3.27 -14.02
CA ASP A 12 -2.93 4.71 -13.89
C ASP A 12 -3.91 5.15 -12.81
N ASN A 13 -3.43 6.04 -11.93
CA ASN A 13 -4.16 6.63 -10.80
C ASN A 13 -4.65 5.64 -9.74
N LYS A 14 -4.35 4.34 -9.84
CA LYS A 14 -4.68 3.37 -8.79
C LYS A 14 -3.93 3.70 -7.50
N VAL A 15 -4.63 3.70 -6.37
CA VAL A 15 -4.04 3.93 -5.05
C VAL A 15 -3.64 2.59 -4.45
N VAL A 16 -2.33 2.37 -4.34
CA VAL A 16 -1.75 1.14 -3.82
C VAL A 16 -1.11 1.38 -2.47
N PHE A 17 -1.61 0.67 -1.45
CA PHE A 17 -1.07 0.69 -0.10
C PHE A 17 -0.06 -0.45 0.08
N VAL A 18 1.22 -0.13 0.26
CA VAL A 18 2.30 -1.12 0.37
C VAL A 18 2.86 -1.10 1.77
N THR A 19 2.75 -2.23 2.49
CA THR A 19 3.40 -2.42 3.79
C THR A 19 4.83 -2.94 3.63
N GLY A 20 5.72 -2.62 4.57
CA GLY A 20 7.14 -2.99 4.44
C GLY A 20 7.91 -2.19 3.39
N ALA A 21 7.42 -1.01 3.00
CA ALA A 21 7.97 -0.22 1.89
C ALA A 21 9.33 0.44 2.17
N SER A 22 9.85 0.35 3.40
CA SER A 22 11.08 1.08 3.80
C SER A 22 12.37 0.57 3.16
N SER A 23 12.41 -0.63 2.59
CA SER A 23 13.63 -1.22 2.00
C SER A 23 13.35 -2.47 1.17
N GLY A 24 14.35 -2.91 0.40
CA GLY A 24 14.31 -4.16 -0.37
C GLY A 24 13.16 -4.17 -1.39
N LEU A 25 12.57 -5.35 -1.61
CA LEU A 25 11.50 -5.56 -2.58
C LEU A 25 10.31 -4.61 -2.40
N GLY A 26 9.94 -4.28 -1.16
CA GLY A 26 8.85 -3.33 -0.89
C GLY A 26 9.13 -1.94 -1.42
N ARG A 27 10.38 -1.47 -1.29
CA ARG A 27 10.81 -0.17 -1.82
C ARG A 27 10.81 -0.18 -3.34
N ASP A 28 11.41 -1.21 -3.93
CA ASP A 28 11.54 -1.33 -5.39
C ASP A 28 10.17 -1.45 -6.04
N LEU A 29 9.25 -2.21 -5.43
CA LEU A 29 7.86 -2.32 -5.86
C LEU A 29 7.14 -0.98 -5.83
N CYS A 30 7.33 -0.15 -4.81
CA CYS A 30 6.75 1.21 -4.79
C CYS A 30 7.26 2.07 -5.95
N LEU A 31 8.54 1.95 -6.31
CA LEU A 31 9.11 2.68 -7.45
C LEU A 31 8.51 2.19 -8.77
N ASP A 32 8.38 0.89 -8.96
CA ASP A 32 7.86 0.31 -10.20
C ASP A 32 6.35 0.54 -10.35
N LEU A 33 5.58 0.47 -9.27
CA LEU A 33 4.16 0.86 -9.28
C LEU A 33 3.98 2.34 -9.61
N ALA A 34 4.84 3.22 -9.08
CA ALA A 34 4.79 4.64 -9.42
C ALA A 34 5.12 4.89 -10.91
N LYS A 35 6.05 4.12 -11.49
CA LYS A 35 6.33 4.12 -12.95
C LYS A 35 5.13 3.66 -13.77
N ALA A 36 4.37 2.70 -13.24
CA ALA A 36 3.14 2.21 -13.86
C ALA A 36 1.93 3.16 -13.71
N GLY A 37 2.12 4.34 -13.11
CA GLY A 37 1.07 5.36 -12.99
C GLY A 37 0.28 5.33 -11.67
N CYS A 38 0.62 4.42 -10.74
CA CYS A 38 -0.05 4.34 -9.44
C CYS A 38 0.29 5.53 -8.53
N ARG A 39 -0.63 5.79 -7.59
CA ARG A 39 -0.36 6.54 -6.37
C ARG A 39 -0.04 5.56 -5.24
N ILE A 40 0.94 5.89 -4.43
CA ILE A 40 1.54 4.96 -3.47
C ILE A 40 1.32 5.48 -2.06
N ILE A 41 0.77 4.62 -1.21
CA ILE A 41 0.84 4.79 0.24
C ILE A 41 1.94 3.85 0.72
N ALA A 42 3.08 4.41 1.13
CA ALA A 42 4.22 3.63 1.57
C ALA A 42 4.17 3.50 3.10
N ALA A 43 4.00 2.27 3.61
CA ALA A 43 3.90 1.98 5.03
C ALA A 43 5.05 1.15 5.57
N ALA A 44 5.62 1.59 6.69
CA ALA A 44 6.56 0.85 7.52
C ALA A 44 6.76 1.58 8.87
N ARG A 45 7.56 0.99 9.76
CA ARG A 45 7.96 1.60 11.03
C ARG A 45 9.00 2.72 10.87
N ARG A 46 9.79 2.69 9.80
CA ARG A 46 10.94 3.58 9.60
C ARG A 46 10.56 4.77 8.73
N LEU A 47 9.97 5.79 9.35
CA LEU A 47 9.47 6.99 8.65
C LEU A 47 10.56 7.72 7.85
N ASP A 48 11.78 7.80 8.37
CA ASP A 48 12.95 8.38 7.67
C ASP A 48 13.13 7.81 6.26
N ARG A 49 13.07 6.48 6.14
CA ARG A 49 13.24 5.78 4.86
C ARG A 49 12.04 5.96 3.94
N LEU A 50 10.84 6.01 4.51
CA LEU A 50 9.61 6.25 3.75
C LEU A 50 9.59 7.67 3.18
N HIS A 51 9.95 8.68 3.97
CA HIS A 51 10.05 10.05 3.49
C HIS A 51 11.06 10.17 2.34
N SER A 52 12.23 9.52 2.45
CA SER A 52 13.19 9.46 1.34
C SER A 52 12.60 8.81 0.08
N LEU A 53 11.88 7.69 0.22
CA LEU A 53 11.19 7.03 -0.91
C LEU A 53 10.12 7.93 -1.54
N CYS A 54 9.22 8.49 -0.73
CA CYS A 54 8.14 9.33 -1.20
C CYS A 54 8.67 10.61 -1.86
N HIS A 55 9.72 11.22 -1.28
CA HIS A 55 10.39 12.35 -1.90
C HIS A 55 10.97 12.00 -3.27
N GLN A 56 11.66 10.86 -3.38
CA GLN A 56 12.17 10.37 -4.67
C GLN A 56 11.05 10.22 -5.70
N ILE A 57 9.95 9.55 -5.35
CA ILE A 57 8.81 9.36 -6.26
C ILE A 57 8.18 10.71 -6.65
N ASN A 58 7.91 11.57 -5.68
CA ASN A 58 7.22 12.84 -5.92
C ASN A 58 8.06 13.80 -6.77
N THR A 59 9.38 13.83 -6.56
CA THR A 59 10.31 14.62 -7.38
C THR A 59 10.37 14.10 -8.81
N LEU A 60 10.42 12.77 -9.01
CA LEU A 60 10.48 12.18 -10.36
C LEU A 60 9.26 12.53 -11.23
N TYR A 61 8.08 12.69 -10.63
CA TYR A 61 6.83 12.95 -11.36
C TYR A 61 6.28 14.38 -11.17
N GLY A 62 6.99 15.25 -10.46
CA GLY A 62 6.60 16.65 -10.21
C GLY A 62 5.25 16.83 -9.50
N THR A 63 4.72 15.78 -8.87
CA THR A 63 3.36 15.75 -8.28
C THR A 63 3.34 14.84 -7.04
N VAL A 64 2.37 15.04 -6.16
CA VAL A 64 2.19 14.17 -5.00
C VAL A 64 1.61 12.83 -5.46
N ARG A 65 2.50 11.85 -5.65
CA ARG A 65 2.18 10.46 -6.00
C ARG A 65 2.46 9.48 -4.89
N ALA A 66 3.21 9.86 -3.86
CA ALA A 66 3.56 8.99 -2.76
C ALA A 66 3.43 9.69 -1.40
N VAL A 67 2.82 9.00 -0.44
CA VAL A 67 2.66 9.45 0.95
C VAL A 67 3.20 8.40 1.90
N ALA A 68 3.96 8.85 2.91
CA ALA A 68 4.52 7.99 3.94
C ALA A 68 3.53 7.81 5.09
N VAL A 69 3.31 6.57 5.53
CA VAL A 69 2.47 6.23 6.68
C VAL A 69 3.26 5.36 7.64
N GLU A 70 3.33 5.79 8.90
CA GLU A 70 3.90 4.94 9.94
C GLU A 70 2.95 3.77 10.23
N LEU A 71 3.46 2.55 10.13
CA LEU A 71 2.70 1.34 10.42
C LEU A 71 3.60 0.27 11.04
N ASP A 72 3.22 -0.17 12.23
CA ASP A 72 3.66 -1.46 12.78
C ASP A 72 2.52 -2.47 12.60
N VAL A 73 2.73 -3.44 11.71
CA VAL A 73 1.77 -4.51 11.42
C VAL A 73 1.60 -5.51 12.58
N SER A 74 2.45 -5.43 13.61
CA SER A 74 2.37 -6.25 14.81
C SER A 74 1.73 -5.54 16.01
N ALA A 75 1.33 -4.27 15.84
CA ALA A 75 0.66 -3.50 16.88
C ALA A 75 -0.79 -3.96 17.12
N ASP A 76 -1.41 -3.40 18.16
CA ASP A 76 -2.82 -3.63 18.44
C ASP A 76 -3.74 -3.05 17.35
N ALA A 77 -4.98 -3.54 17.31
CA ALA A 77 -5.95 -3.16 16.29
C ALA A 77 -6.27 -1.66 16.28
N SER A 78 -6.26 -0.98 17.43
CA SER A 78 -6.54 0.47 17.49
C SER A 78 -5.42 1.26 16.83
N THR A 79 -4.17 0.90 17.11
CA THR A 79 -3.00 1.50 16.46
C THR A 79 -3.00 1.28 14.96
N ILE A 80 -3.26 0.05 14.51
CA ILE A 80 -3.33 -0.26 13.07
C ILE A 80 -4.47 0.52 12.41
N ASN A 81 -5.66 0.60 13.02
CA ASN A 81 -6.80 1.35 12.49
C ASN A 81 -6.46 2.83 12.27
N LYS A 82 -5.73 3.47 13.20
CA LYS A 82 -5.28 4.86 13.03
C LYS A 82 -4.35 5.03 11.83
N SER A 83 -3.43 4.09 11.62
CA SER A 83 -2.54 4.11 10.45
C SER A 83 -3.29 3.89 9.15
N VAL A 84 -4.26 2.97 9.13
CA VAL A 84 -5.13 2.73 7.96
C VAL A 84 -6.00 3.95 7.66
N GLN A 85 -6.52 4.64 8.68
CA GLN A 85 -7.27 5.88 8.46
C GLN A 85 -6.38 6.97 7.82
N LYS A 86 -5.16 7.17 8.33
CA LYS A 86 -4.19 8.10 7.71
C LYS A 86 -3.88 7.73 6.25
N ALA A 87 -3.77 6.43 5.96
CA ALA A 87 -3.59 5.94 4.60
C ALA A 87 -4.79 6.27 3.71
N TRP A 88 -6.01 6.05 4.20
CA TRP A 88 -7.24 6.40 3.49
C TRP A 88 -7.33 7.90 3.19
N ASP A 89 -7.08 8.74 4.19
CA ASP A 89 -7.20 10.20 4.08
C ASP A 89 -6.20 10.80 3.08
N ALA A 90 -5.08 10.11 2.80
CA ALA A 90 -4.05 10.58 1.88
C ALA A 90 -4.56 10.76 0.43
N PHE A 91 -5.43 9.86 -0.03
CA PHE A 91 -5.96 9.88 -1.41
C PHE A 91 -7.48 9.68 -1.48
N GLY A 92 -8.16 9.58 -0.34
CA GLY A 92 -9.61 9.40 -0.21
C GLY A 92 -10.14 8.00 -0.52
N HIS A 93 -9.27 7.08 -0.95
CA HIS A 93 -9.59 5.68 -1.26
C HIS A 93 -8.31 4.83 -1.31
N ILE A 94 -8.47 3.50 -1.33
CA ILE A 94 -7.41 2.52 -1.55
C ILE A 94 -7.95 1.44 -2.51
N ASP A 95 -7.34 1.30 -3.69
CA ASP A 95 -7.71 0.26 -4.67
C ASP A 95 -7.06 -1.09 -4.34
N THR A 96 -5.84 -1.08 -3.79
CA THR A 96 -5.06 -2.31 -3.60
C THR A 96 -4.19 -2.22 -2.36
N LEU A 97 -4.14 -3.31 -1.59
CA LEU A 97 -3.24 -3.49 -0.46
C LEU A 97 -2.21 -4.58 -0.77
N ILE A 98 -0.94 -4.27 -0.55
CA ILE A 98 0.18 -5.21 -0.68
C ILE A 98 0.78 -5.48 0.71
N ASN A 99 0.58 -6.71 1.19
CA ASN A 99 1.11 -7.19 2.46
C ASN A 99 2.56 -7.67 2.30
N ASN A 100 3.51 -6.73 2.30
CA ASN A 100 4.93 -6.99 2.08
C ASN A 100 5.79 -6.78 3.35
N ALA A 101 5.21 -6.38 4.49
CA ALA A 101 5.95 -6.26 5.75
C ALA A 101 6.44 -7.62 6.28
N GLY A 102 7.75 -7.75 6.52
CA GLY A 102 8.35 -8.88 7.21
C GLY A 102 8.43 -8.68 8.73
N ILE A 103 7.97 -9.66 9.50
CA ILE A 103 8.14 -9.72 10.96
C ILE A 103 9.24 -10.75 11.25
N ARG A 104 10.21 -10.44 12.12
CA ARG A 104 11.39 -11.30 12.39
C ARG A 104 10.95 -12.75 12.66
N GLY A 105 11.42 -13.68 11.82
CA GLY A 105 11.12 -15.12 11.89
C GLY A 105 10.06 -15.63 10.90
N ILE A 106 9.20 -14.77 10.35
CA ILE A 106 8.18 -15.15 9.36
C ILE A 106 8.19 -14.12 8.22
N ILE A 107 8.73 -14.52 7.07
CA ILE A 107 8.53 -13.80 5.82
C ILE A 107 7.10 -14.11 5.37
N LYS A 108 6.15 -13.23 5.71
CA LYS A 108 4.81 -13.29 5.13
C LYS A 108 4.87 -12.62 3.74
N ILE A 109 5.48 -13.31 2.76
CA ILE A 109 5.21 -13.04 1.35
C ILE A 109 3.86 -13.68 1.08
N ILE A 110 2.80 -12.90 1.29
CA ILE A 110 1.47 -13.27 0.82
C ILE A 110 1.15 -12.29 -0.29
N PHE A 111 1.38 -12.75 -1.53
CA PHE A 111 0.49 -12.39 -2.63
C PHE A 111 -0.91 -12.75 -2.15
N ILE A 112 -1.76 -11.73 -2.06
CA ILE A 112 -3.21 -11.76 -1.81
C ILE A 112 -3.65 -12.99 -1.02
N LEU A 113 -4.07 -12.80 0.24
CA LEU A 113 -5.28 -13.40 0.81
C LEU A 113 -5.35 -13.07 2.31
N ALA A 114 -6.51 -12.52 2.68
CA ALA A 114 -7.15 -12.53 3.99
C ALA A 114 -6.26 -12.28 5.22
N ASN A 115 -6.32 -11.05 5.74
CA ASN A 115 -6.44 -10.78 7.20
C ASN A 115 -6.81 -9.32 7.57
N TYR A 116 -7.16 -8.45 6.61
CA TYR A 116 -7.64 -7.09 6.90
C TYR A 116 -9.09 -6.83 6.48
N PHE A 117 -9.84 -7.89 6.17
CA PHE A 117 -11.21 -7.78 5.65
C PHE A 117 -12.12 -6.96 6.58
N SER A 118 -12.03 -7.15 7.91
CA SER A 118 -12.88 -6.42 8.87
C SER A 118 -12.58 -4.91 8.97
N ILE A 119 -11.34 -4.49 8.67
CA ILE A 119 -10.94 -3.09 8.75
C ILE A 119 -11.31 -2.39 7.44
N PHE A 120 -11.01 -3.01 6.30
CA PHE A 120 -11.36 -2.47 4.99
C PHE A 120 -12.87 -2.52 4.68
N SER A 121 -13.61 -3.50 5.23
CA SER A 121 -15.07 -3.56 5.07
C SER A 121 -15.82 -2.45 5.82
N LYS A 122 -15.14 -1.74 6.73
CA LYS A 122 -15.70 -0.58 7.43
C LYS A 122 -15.46 0.74 6.70
N LEU A 123 -14.66 0.73 5.63
CA LEU A 123 -14.39 1.91 4.80
C LEU A 123 -15.40 1.97 3.65
N PRO A 124 -16.00 3.14 3.37
CA PRO A 124 -16.98 3.27 2.29
C PRO A 124 -16.31 3.03 0.92
N ASN A 125 -16.95 2.22 0.05
CA ASN A 125 -16.51 1.91 -1.33
C ASN A 125 -15.19 1.14 -1.51
N SER A 126 -14.79 0.31 -0.55
CA SER A 126 -13.61 -0.57 -0.70
C SER A 126 -13.86 -1.70 -1.72
N SER A 127 -13.14 -1.68 -2.84
CA SER A 127 -13.11 -2.79 -3.80
C SER A 127 -11.78 -3.54 -3.60
N ILE A 128 -11.82 -4.67 -2.89
CA ILE A 128 -10.64 -5.53 -2.75
C ILE A 128 -10.61 -6.48 -3.94
N VAL A 129 -9.69 -6.28 -4.88
CA VAL A 129 -9.45 -7.27 -5.94
C VAL A 129 -8.64 -8.42 -5.34
N ALA A 130 -9.32 -9.52 -5.04
CA ALA A 130 -8.70 -10.80 -4.73
C ALA A 130 -8.33 -11.48 -6.05
N GLY A 131 -7.07 -11.37 -6.46
CA GLY A 131 -6.50 -12.22 -7.51
C GLY A 131 -6.44 -13.66 -6.99
N GLN A 132 -7.10 -14.57 -7.72
CA GLN A 132 -7.06 -16.02 -7.50
C GLN A 132 -5.69 -16.60 -7.84
#